data_AF-A0A6M0G4P4-F1
#
_entry.id   AF-A0A6M0G4P4-F1
#
_cell.length_a   1.000
_cell.length_b   1.000
_cell.length_c   1.000
_cell.angle_alpha   90.00
_cell.angle_beta   90.00
_cell.angle_gamma   90.00
#
_symmetry.space_group_name_H-M   'P 1'
#
loop_
_entity.id
_entity.type
_entity.pdbx_description
1 polymer ?
#
loop_
_entity_poly.entity_id
_entity_poly.type
_entity_poly.pdbx_seq_one_letter_code
_entity_poly.pdbx_strand_id
1 'polypeptide(L)' 'NVLGLSLGITEEKLRFFNEKGELVLAPDEIAQQQTQRADQQQREKEQEQQKRIEAEAALAALLQSLRDRGINPDDLV' A
#
# COMPACT_ATOMS: atom_id res chain seq x y z
N ASN A 1 -18.84 20.47 27.78
CA ASN A 1 -17.57 19.77 27.53
C ASN A 1 -17.21 20.02 26.06
N VAL A 2 -16.27 20.92 25.76
CA VAL A 2 -16.03 21.44 24.39
C VAL A 2 -15.43 20.39 23.44
N LEU A 3 -14.91 19.28 23.96
CA LEU A 3 -14.16 18.28 23.19
C LEU A 3 -14.95 16.99 22.88
N GLY A 4 -16.14 16.78 23.46
CA GLY A 4 -16.91 15.54 23.22
C GLY A 4 -16.18 14.25 23.64
N LEU A 5 -15.27 14.34 24.62
CA LEU A 5 -14.47 13.20 25.09
C LEU A 5 -14.92 12.75 26.49
N SER A 6 -14.95 11.43 26.68
CA SER A 6 -15.15 10.77 27.97
C SER A 6 -13.94 9.91 28.31
N LEU A 7 -13.77 9.59 29.60
CA LEU A 7 -12.61 8.86 30.12
C LEU A 7 -13.08 7.47 30.59
N GLY A 8 -12.38 6.43 30.18
CA GLY A 8 -12.66 5.05 30.55
C GLY A 8 -11.40 4.24 30.84
N ILE A 9 -11.57 3.04 31.39
CA ILE A 9 -10.47 2.12 31.68
C ILE A 9 -10.53 0.97 30.70
N THR A 10 -9.42 0.68 30.01
CA THR A 10 -9.29 -0.45 29.08
C THR A 10 -7.86 -0.96 29.12
N GLU A 11 -7.67 -2.28 29.17
CA GLU A 11 -6.35 -2.91 29.38
C GLU A 11 -5.60 -2.34 30.60
N GLU A 12 -6.32 -2.11 31.70
CA GLU A 12 -5.78 -1.52 32.95
C GLU A 12 -5.21 -0.10 32.77
N LYS A 13 -5.49 0.56 31.64
CA LYS A 13 -5.02 1.90 31.30
C LYS A 13 -6.18 2.88 31.16
N LEU A 14 -5.92 4.14 31.53
CA LEU A 14 -6.84 5.24 31.33
C LEU A 14 -6.82 5.63 29.84
N ARG A 15 -7.98 5.58 29.17
CA ARG A 15 -8.08 5.94 27.75
C ARG A 15 -9.28 6.86 27.46
N PHE A 16 -9.15 7.65 26.39
CA PHE A 16 -10.20 8.58 25.94
C PHE A 16 -11.17 7.88 24.99
N PHE A 17 -12.44 8.23 25.10
CA PHE A 17 -13.52 7.75 24.24
C PHE A 17 -14.27 8.94 23.65
N ASN A 18 -14.72 8.81 22.40
CA ASN A 18 -15.56 9.83 21.78
C ASN A 18 -17.02 9.73 22.27
N GLU A 19 -17.89 10.64 21.80
CA GLU A 19 -19.31 10.67 22.18
C GLU A 19 -20.09 9.40 21.78
N LYS A 20 -19.56 8.61 20.84
CA LYS A 20 -20.14 7.31 20.42
C LYS A 20 -19.63 6.15 21.27
N GLY A 21 -18.76 6.41 22.26
CA GLY A 21 -18.13 5.38 23.09
C GLY A 21 -17.01 4.62 22.38
N GLU A 22 -16.49 5.15 21.27
CA GLU A 22 -15.37 4.55 20.55
C GLU A 22 -14.04 5.04 21.14
N LEU A 23 -13.09 4.12 21.29
CA LEU A 23 -11.77 4.41 21.82
C LEU A 23 -11.02 5.36 20.87
N VAL A 24 -10.56 6.48 21.40
CA VAL A 24 -9.71 7.43 20.68
C VAL A 24 -8.26 6.99 20.85
N LEU A 25 -7.62 6.69 19.72
CA LEU A 25 -6.20 6.36 19.68
C LEU A 25 -5.34 7.54 20.15
N ALA A 26 -4.27 7.24 20.88
CA ALA A 26 -3.28 8.23 21.25
C ALA A 26 -2.58 8.79 19.99
N PRO A 27 -2.03 10.02 20.03
CA PRO A 27 -1.31 10.61 18.90
C PRO A 27 -0.18 9.72 18.35
N ASP A 28 0.58 9.08 19.23
CA ASP A 28 1.63 8.11 18.84
C ASP A 28 1.06 6.88 18.12
N GLU A 29 -0.07 6.34 18.59
CA GLU A 29 -0.74 5.19 17.94
C GLU A 29 -1.25 5.57 16.54
N ILE A 30 -1.77 6.79 16.37
CA ILE A 30 -2.17 7.33 15.07
C ILE A 30 -0.97 7.48 14.15
N ALA A 31 0.13 8.06 14.63
CA ALA A 31 1.35 8.26 13.86
C ALA A 31 1.93 6.91 13.39
N GLN A 32 2.03 5.92 14.29
CA GLN A 32 2.49 4.57 13.95
C GLN A 32 1.61 3.91 12.89
N GLN A 33 0.27 4.03 13.02
CA GLN A 33 -0.65 3.48 12.04
C GLN A 33 -0.50 4.15 10.66
N GLN A 34 -0.29 5.47 10.63
CA GLN A 34 -0.05 6.19 9.36
C GLN A 34 1.26 5.75 8.71
N THR A 35 2.35 5.62 9.47
CA THR A 35 3.63 5.12 8.96
C THR A 35 3.50 3.72 8.39
N GLN A 36 2.86 2.80 9.12
CA GLN A 36 2.64 1.42 8.63
C GLN A 36 1.83 1.38 7.33
N ARG A 37 0.80 2.23 7.20
CA ARG A 37 0.02 2.35 5.97
C ARG A 37 0.85 2.90 4.82
N ALA A 38 1.65 3.93 5.07
CA ALA A 38 2.53 4.52 4.06
C ALA A 38 3.56 3.50 3.57
N ASP A 39 4.20 2.76 4.47
CA ASP A 39 5.15 1.70 4.13
C ASP A 39 4.50 0.58 3.32
N GLN A 40 3.26 0.20 3.66
CA GLN A 40 2.55 -0.82 2.90
C GLN A 40 2.25 -0.36 1.47
N GLN A 41 1.74 0.87 1.31
CA GLN A 41 1.49 1.45 -0.01
C GLN A 41 2.77 1.60 -0.84
N GLN A 42 3.88 1.95 -0.20
CA GLN A 42 5.19 2.03 -0.84
C GLN A 42 5.60 0.66 -1.41
N ARG A 43 5.54 -0.39 -0.59
CA ARG A 43 5.89 -1.76 -1.02
C ARG A 43 5.01 -2.27 -2.16
N GLU A 44 3.72 -1.97 -2.14
CA GLU A 44 2.79 -2.35 -3.21
C GLU A 44 3.15 -1.67 -4.54
N LYS A 45 3.49 -0.37 -4.52
CA LYS A 45 3.94 0.36 -5.70
C LYS A 45 5.26 -0.18 -6.25
N GLU A 46 6.23 -0.42 -5.38
CA GLU A 46 7.52 -1.00 -5.76
C GLU A 46 7.33 -2.37 -6.41
N GLN A 47 6.47 -3.22 -5.83
CA GLN A 47 6.17 -4.53 -6.40
C GLN A 47 5.48 -4.43 -7.76
N GLU A 48 4.55 -3.49 -7.95
CA GLU A 48 3.91 -3.29 -9.25
C GLU A 48 4.91 -2.79 -10.29
N GLN A 49 5.77 -1.82 -9.94
CA GLN A 49 6.81 -1.34 -10.84
C GLN A 49 7.76 -2.46 -11.25
N GLN A 50 8.19 -3.27 -10.30
CA GLN A 50 9.08 -4.41 -10.55
C GLN A 50 8.44 -5.40 -11.54
N LYS A 51 7.16 -5.74 -11.34
CA LYS A 51 6.41 -6.61 -12.27
C LYS A 51 6.27 -6.01 -13.67
N ARG A 52 6.08 -4.70 -13.78
CA ARG A 52 6.00 -4.02 -15.10
C ARG A 52 7.34 -4.09 -15.83
N ILE A 53 8.44 -3.80 -15.15
CA ILE A 53 9.79 -3.88 -15.72
C ILE A 53 10.08 -5.31 -16.20
N GLU A 54 9.75 -6.32 -15.38
CA GLU A 54 9.93 -7.72 -15.76
C GLU A 54 9.07 -8.12 -16.97
N ALA A 55 7.81 -7.68 -17.02
CA ALA A 55 6.92 -7.95 -18.15
C ALA A 55 7.41 -7.28 -19.44
N GLU A 56 7.88 -6.03 -19.36
CA GLU A 56 8.46 -5.30 -20.49
C GLU A 56 9.75 -5.97 -21.00
N ALA A 57 10.62 -6.41 -20.08
CA ALA A 57 11.83 -7.14 -20.44
C ALA A 57 11.53 -8.48 -21.11
N ALA A 58 10.57 -9.24 -20.57
CA ALA A 58 10.12 -10.50 -21.16
C ALA A 58 9.51 -10.30 -22.56
N LEU A 59 8.69 -9.25 -22.72
CA LEU A 59 8.11 -8.90 -24.02
C LEU A 59 9.21 -8.52 -25.02
N ALA A 60 10.17 -7.69 -24.62
CA ALA A 60 11.29 -7.31 -25.46
C ALA A 60 12.11 -8.53 -25.92
N ALA A 61 12.41 -9.46 -25.00
CA ALA A 61 13.12 -10.70 -25.32
C ALA A 61 12.34 -11.60 -26.29
N LEU A 62 11.01 -11.68 -26.13
CA LEU A 62 10.14 -12.43 -27.02
C LEU A 62 10.13 -11.81 -28.43
N LEU A 63 9.97 -10.48 -28.52
CA LEU A 63 9.99 -9.76 -29.79
C LEU A 63 11.33 -9.94 -30.53
N GLN A 64 12.45 -9.90 -29.81
CA GLN A 64 13.77 -10.21 -30.39
C GLN A 64 13.81 -11.65 -30.92
N SER A 65 13.37 -12.62 -30.12
CA SER A 65 13.34 -14.04 -30.52
C SER A 65 12.47 -14.31 -31.75
N LEU A 66 11.38 -13.56 -31.94
CA LEU A 66 10.54 -13.63 -33.13
C LEU A 66 11.26 -13.07 -34.36
N ARG A 67 11.92 -11.92 -34.21
CA ARG A 67 12.72 -11.28 -35.27
C ARG A 67 13.88 -12.16 -35.72
N ASP A 68 14.59 -12.80 -34.79
CA ASP A 68 15.67 -13.77 -35.08
C ASP A 68 15.17 -14.95 -35.93
N ARG A 69 13.89 -15.33 -35.79
CA ARG A 69 13.26 -16.40 -36.57
C ARG A 69 12.68 -15.91 -37.90
N GLY A 70 12.90 -14.64 -38.26
CA GLY A 70 12.39 -14.04 -39.49
C GLY A 70 10.91 -13.66 -39.44
N ILE A 71 10.29 -13.67 -38.26
CA ILE A 71 8.91 -13.26 -38.04
C ILE A 71 8.93 -11.79 -37.60
N ASN A 72 8.35 -10.90 -38.41
CA ASN A 72 8.21 -9.51 -38.01
C ASN A 72 7.03 -9.39 -37.03
N PRO A 73 7.26 -9.02 -35.76
CA PRO A 73 6.18 -8.93 -34.78
C PRO A 73 5.20 -7.79 -35.07
N ASP A 74 5.61 -6.78 -35.85
CA ASP A 74 4.74 -5.70 -36.35
C ASP A 74 3.70 -6.18 -37.39
N ASP A 75 3.85 -7.40 -37.94
CA ASP A 75 2.90 -8.01 -38.88
C ASP A 75 1.75 -8.75 -38.15
N LEU A 76 1.87 -8.92 -36.82
CA LEU A 76 0.91 -9.63 -35.97
C LEU A 76 -0.10 -8.69 -35.27
N VAL A 77 -0.07 -7.39 -35.58
CA VAL A 77 -0.90 -6.31 -34.99
C VAL A 77 -2.00 -5.90 -35.97
#